data_AF-A0A7C2WK96-F1
#
_entry.id   AF-A0A7C2WK96-F1
#
_cell.length_a   1.000
_cell.length_b   1.000
_cell.length_c   1.000
_cell.angle_alpha   90.00
_cell.angle_beta   90.00
_cell.angle_gamma   90.00
#
_symmetry.space_group_name_H-M   'P 1'
#
loop_
_entity.id
_entity.type
_entity.pdbx_description
1 polymer ?
#
loop_
_entity_poly.entity_id
_entity_poly.type
_entity_poly.pdbx_seq_one_letter_code
_entity_poly.pdbx_strand_id
1 'polypeptide(L)'
;MKDTQQESPAHATRGMAFRLLRRLPRLAGEGLLLCLIAAALLLAAEFGLRAVGFGHSTRLFIKKEFEGRQYWMTNGNFFQQFFALPIDTMWHDAETYVPVLKPPNHCRIVILGGSAALGVPPDFAFSFARALEVMLRERFPETHFDVYMLAQPGVNSYVMYEAARACRRIQPDLFIVYMGNNEVNGPFGATVQEANPWQMSLPLIRFRIRLRELRLAQLAAGRGRVPWHAPLEDRHTYIGHDDPRLRRTETHYARNLEGILEAARDAGAAVLFCTVGCNLRDCAPMASFHRADLSPEDLETWEDHYQRGVFFQEEEQWQNAVAAYEAAARIDDTHAELRFRMGRCLLAMGDAARARAH
;
A
#
# COMPACT_ATOMS: atom_id res chain seq x y z
N MET A 1 -16.27 -72.26 -49.93
CA MET A 1 -16.33 -70.79 -49.77
C MET A 1 -15.82 -70.47 -48.38
N LYS A 2 -14.76 -69.66 -48.28
CA LYS A 2 -14.24 -69.10 -47.03
C LYS A 2 -15.08 -67.87 -46.71
N ASP A 3 -15.84 -67.88 -45.63
CA ASP A 3 -16.43 -66.65 -45.08
C ASP A 3 -15.55 -66.13 -43.95
N THR A 4 -14.76 -65.12 -44.32
CA THR A 4 -13.98 -64.28 -43.43
C THR A 4 -14.92 -63.22 -42.87
N GLN A 5 -15.45 -63.39 -41.67
CA GLN A 5 -16.15 -62.30 -40.98
C GLN A 5 -15.15 -61.29 -40.45
N GLN A 6 -15.21 -60.11 -41.05
CA GLN A 6 -14.45 -58.91 -40.71
C GLN A 6 -15.15 -58.22 -39.53
N GLU A 7 -14.53 -58.24 -38.34
CA GLU A 7 -15.04 -57.49 -37.18
C GLU A 7 -15.01 -55.97 -37.44
N SER A 8 -16.15 -55.32 -37.22
CA SER A 8 -16.34 -53.88 -37.43
C SER A 8 -15.68 -53.03 -36.32
N PRO A 9 -14.96 -51.94 -36.67
CA PRO A 9 -14.20 -51.12 -35.72
C PRO A 9 -15.07 -50.32 -34.72
N ALA A 10 -16.40 -50.30 -34.87
CA ALA A 10 -17.31 -49.52 -34.02
C ALA A 10 -17.54 -50.11 -32.61
N HIS A 11 -17.33 -51.43 -32.42
CA HIS A 11 -17.49 -52.07 -31.10
C HIS A 11 -16.28 -51.84 -30.17
N ALA A 12 -15.07 -51.67 -30.74
CA ALA A 12 -13.86 -51.39 -29.98
C ALA A 12 -13.90 -50.01 -29.29
N THR A 13 -14.47 -49.00 -29.95
CA THR A 13 -14.50 -47.61 -29.47
C THR A 13 -15.45 -47.42 -28.28
N ARG A 14 -16.62 -48.09 -28.27
CA ARG A 14 -17.57 -48.06 -27.14
C ARG A 14 -17.04 -48.78 -25.88
N GLY A 15 -16.31 -49.88 -26.06
CA GLY A 15 -15.67 -50.61 -24.95
C GLY A 15 -14.52 -49.83 -24.30
N MET A 16 -13.79 -49.02 -25.08
CA MET A 16 -12.68 -48.21 -24.60
C MET A 16 -13.14 -47.01 -23.76
N ALA A 17 -14.21 -46.32 -24.19
CA ALA A 17 -14.82 -45.22 -23.44
C ALA A 17 -15.38 -45.67 -22.08
N PHE A 18 -16.06 -46.83 -22.04
CA PHE A 18 -16.62 -47.40 -20.81
C PHE A 18 -15.54 -47.89 -19.82
N ARG A 19 -14.40 -48.38 -20.33
CA ARG A 19 -13.23 -48.76 -19.51
C ARG A 19 -12.49 -47.55 -18.95
N LEU A 20 -12.42 -46.43 -19.70
CA LEU A 20 -11.89 -45.16 -19.20
C LEU A 20 -12.76 -44.61 -18.06
N LEU A 21 -14.08 -44.57 -18.24
CA LEU A 21 -15.04 -44.08 -17.24
C LEU A 21 -14.98 -44.85 -15.90
N ARG A 22 -14.72 -46.16 -15.94
CA ARG A 22 -14.53 -46.98 -14.72
C ARG A 22 -13.16 -46.79 -14.04
N ARG A 23 -12.16 -46.26 -14.75
CA ARG A 23 -10.82 -45.96 -14.19
C ARG A 23 -10.68 -44.55 -13.65
N LEU A 24 -11.54 -43.61 -14.08
CA LEU A 24 -11.58 -42.23 -13.58
C LEU A 24 -11.58 -42.11 -12.04
N PRO A 25 -12.42 -42.84 -11.26
CA PRO A 25 -12.39 -42.72 -9.80
C PRO A 25 -11.11 -43.28 -9.17
N ARG A 26 -10.45 -44.27 -9.79
CA ARG A 26 -9.15 -44.79 -9.33
C ARG A 26 -8.01 -43.83 -9.66
N LEU A 27 -7.97 -43.29 -10.88
CA LEU A 27 -7.00 -42.28 -11.29
C LEU A 27 -7.16 -40.97 -10.51
N ALA A 28 -8.40 -40.57 -10.21
CA ALA A 28 -8.69 -39.46 -9.31
C ALA A 28 -8.25 -39.74 -7.87
N GLY A 29 -8.43 -40.98 -7.38
CA GLY A 29 -7.95 -41.42 -6.06
C GLY A 29 -6.42 -41.46 -5.96
N GLU A 30 -5.73 -41.96 -6.99
CA GLU A 30 -4.27 -41.96 -7.10
C GLU A 30 -3.73 -40.53 -7.20
N GLY A 31 -4.36 -39.67 -8.00
CA GLY A 31 -4.02 -38.25 -8.10
C GLY A 31 -4.21 -37.50 -6.77
N LEU A 32 -5.30 -37.78 -6.05
CA LEU A 32 -5.54 -37.23 -4.71
C LEU A 32 -4.47 -37.70 -3.72
N LEU A 33 -4.12 -39.00 -3.74
CA LEU A 33 -3.07 -39.55 -2.89
C LEU A 33 -1.72 -38.89 -3.16
N LEU A 34 -1.34 -38.69 -4.42
CA LEU A 34 -0.11 -37.98 -4.79
C LEU A 34 -0.12 -36.53 -4.29
N CYS A 35 -1.24 -35.82 -4.40
CA CYS A 35 -1.39 -34.47 -3.86
C CYS A 35 -1.25 -34.44 -2.33
N LEU A 36 -1.82 -35.42 -1.63
CA LEU A 36 -1.70 -35.53 -0.18
C LEU A 36 -0.27 -35.84 0.26
N ILE A 37 0.43 -36.74 -0.45
CA ILE A 37 1.84 -37.04 -0.20
C ILE A 37 2.70 -35.79 -0.42
N ALA A 38 2.50 -35.08 -1.53
CA ALA A 38 3.22 -33.84 -1.80
C ALA A 38 2.97 -32.78 -0.72
N ALA A 39 1.71 -32.60 -0.30
CA ALA A 39 1.37 -31.68 0.79
C ALA A 39 2.03 -32.09 2.12
N ALA A 40 2.02 -33.39 2.45
CA ALA A 40 2.68 -33.91 3.65
C ALA A 40 4.20 -33.67 3.64
N LEU A 41 4.85 -33.87 2.49
CA LEU A 41 6.28 -33.59 2.32
C LEU A 41 6.60 -32.10 2.48
N LEU A 42 5.79 -31.21 1.89
CA LEU A 42 5.95 -29.76 2.05
C LEU A 42 5.75 -29.33 3.51
N LEU A 43 4.74 -29.87 4.19
CA LEU A 43 4.54 -29.62 5.62
C LEU A 43 5.74 -30.10 6.45
N ALA A 44 6.22 -31.31 6.21
CA ALA A 44 7.39 -31.86 6.89
C ALA A 44 8.64 -30.99 6.67
N ALA A 45 8.86 -30.51 5.45
CA ALA A 45 9.97 -29.61 5.13
C ALA A 45 9.84 -28.25 5.84
N GLU A 46 8.64 -27.65 5.85
CA GLU A 46 8.36 -26.41 6.58
C GLU A 46 8.63 -26.57 8.08
N PHE A 47 8.19 -27.68 8.69
CA PHE A 47 8.48 -27.99 10.10
C PHE A 47 9.97 -28.21 10.34
N GLY A 48 10.65 -28.95 9.47
CA GLY A 48 12.10 -29.18 9.54
C GLY A 48 12.89 -27.86 9.50
N LEU A 49 12.55 -26.96 8.57
CA LEU A 49 13.16 -25.63 8.47
C LEU A 49 12.93 -24.80 9.75
N ARG A 50 11.73 -24.83 10.31
CA ARG A 50 11.44 -24.13 11.58
C ARG A 50 12.22 -24.72 12.75
N ALA A 51 12.34 -26.04 12.83
CA ALA A 51 13.03 -26.74 13.92
C ALA A 51 14.53 -26.42 13.96
N VAL A 52 15.18 -26.25 12.80
CA VAL A 52 16.60 -25.85 12.71
C VAL A 52 16.80 -24.33 12.79
N GLY A 53 15.73 -23.55 13.04
CA GLY A 53 15.81 -22.10 13.16
C GLY A 53 16.01 -21.35 11.83
N PHE A 54 15.69 -21.97 10.69
CA PHE A 54 15.81 -21.30 9.39
C PHE A 54 14.76 -20.19 9.22
N GLY A 55 15.17 -19.09 8.58
CA GLY A 55 14.32 -17.95 8.24
C GLY A 55 13.97 -17.04 9.41
N HIS A 56 13.06 -16.08 9.20
CA HIS A 56 12.69 -15.07 10.19
C HIS A 56 11.18 -14.83 10.27
N SER A 57 10.67 -14.47 11.46
CA SER A 57 9.24 -14.10 11.60
C SER A 57 8.95 -12.82 10.81
N THR A 58 7.85 -12.81 10.06
CA THR A 58 7.34 -11.60 9.39
C THR A 58 6.08 -11.05 10.06
N ARG A 59 5.74 -11.52 11.27
CA ARG A 59 4.63 -10.96 12.05
C ARG A 59 4.99 -9.56 12.54
N LEU A 60 4.00 -8.65 12.59
CA LEU A 60 4.22 -7.29 13.08
C LEU A 60 4.75 -7.25 14.52
N PHE A 61 4.16 -8.03 15.43
CA PHE A 61 4.57 -8.04 16.83
C PHE A 61 5.36 -9.30 17.18
N ILE A 62 6.49 -9.12 17.85
CA ILE A 62 7.26 -10.17 18.53
C ILE A 62 7.29 -9.90 20.03
N LYS A 63 7.36 -10.96 20.85
CA LYS A 63 7.48 -10.80 22.29
C LYS A 63 8.92 -10.50 22.67
N LYS A 64 9.10 -9.57 23.60
CA LYS A 64 10.36 -9.26 24.26
C LYS A 64 10.14 -9.13 25.75
N GLU A 65 11.16 -9.46 26.52
CA GLU A 65 11.19 -9.30 27.97
C GLU A 65 12.22 -8.24 28.33
N PHE A 66 11.82 -7.26 29.12
CA PHE A 66 12.70 -6.26 29.71
C PHE A 66 12.35 -6.14 31.19
N GLU A 67 13.36 -6.29 32.06
CA GLU A 67 13.21 -6.14 33.51
C GLU A 67 12.04 -6.96 34.10
N GLY A 68 11.86 -8.21 33.64
CA GLY A 68 10.80 -9.11 34.10
C GLY A 68 9.39 -8.77 33.58
N ARG A 69 9.26 -7.79 32.67
CA ARG A 69 7.99 -7.42 32.03
C ARG A 69 7.98 -7.81 30.56
N GLN A 70 6.84 -8.32 30.10
CA GLN A 70 6.63 -8.74 28.72
C GLN A 70 6.06 -7.60 27.87
N TYR A 71 6.63 -7.39 26.70
CA TYR A 71 6.21 -6.41 25.72
C TYR A 71 5.97 -7.06 24.36
N TRP A 72 4.98 -6.55 23.65
CA TRP A 72 4.90 -6.67 22.20
C TRP A 72 5.76 -5.57 21.58
N MET A 73 6.77 -5.97 20.82
CA MET A 73 7.66 -5.07 20.08
C MET A 73 7.36 -5.19 18.60
N THR A 74 7.33 -4.08 17.89
CA THR A 74 7.27 -4.09 16.42
C THR A 74 8.49 -4.79 15.83
N ASN A 75 8.29 -5.59 14.79
CA ASN A 75 9.32 -6.40 14.15
C ASN A 75 9.62 -5.86 12.75
N GLY A 76 10.82 -5.34 12.52
CA GLY A 76 11.23 -4.79 11.23
C GLY A 76 11.10 -5.79 10.05
N ASN A 77 11.22 -7.09 10.31
CA ASN A 77 11.02 -8.13 9.28
C ASN A 77 9.59 -8.19 8.73
N PHE A 78 8.60 -7.60 9.40
CA PHE A 78 7.25 -7.46 8.85
C PHE A 78 7.25 -6.70 7.52
N PHE A 79 8.08 -5.66 7.41
CA PHE A 79 8.13 -4.78 6.23
C PHE A 79 8.79 -5.43 5.01
N GLN A 80 9.60 -6.49 5.21
CA GLN A 80 10.18 -7.28 4.10
C GLN A 80 9.11 -8.01 3.27
N GLN A 81 7.86 -8.05 3.74
CA GLN A 81 6.75 -8.59 2.95
C GLN A 81 6.30 -7.66 1.83
N PHE A 82 6.63 -6.37 1.96
CA PHE A 82 6.15 -5.29 1.10
C PHE A 82 7.30 -4.58 0.37
N PHE A 83 8.50 -4.59 0.98
CA PHE A 83 9.67 -3.86 0.53
C PHE A 83 10.93 -4.72 0.58
N ALA A 84 11.98 -4.28 -0.11
CA ALA A 84 13.35 -4.70 0.19
C ALA A 84 14.21 -3.52 0.60
N LEU A 85 13.86 -2.99 1.76
CA LEU A 85 14.70 -2.04 2.44
C LEU A 85 15.70 -2.78 3.34
N PRO A 86 16.92 -2.27 3.53
CA PRO A 86 17.79 -2.74 4.60
C PRO A 86 17.13 -2.44 5.94
N ILE A 87 16.56 -3.47 6.59
CA ILE A 87 15.91 -3.35 7.91
C ILE A 87 16.88 -2.76 8.92
N ASP A 88 18.14 -3.18 8.82
CA ASP A 88 19.23 -2.86 9.74
C ASP A 88 19.53 -1.35 9.85
N THR A 89 19.08 -0.53 8.89
CA THR A 89 19.44 0.89 8.84
C THR A 89 18.27 1.87 8.82
N MET A 90 17.04 1.45 8.49
CA MET A 90 15.93 2.39 8.25
C MET A 90 14.82 2.38 9.31
N TRP A 91 14.81 1.43 10.26
CA TRP A 91 13.61 1.15 11.08
C TRP A 91 13.89 1.00 12.59
N HIS A 92 15.14 1.18 13.02
CA HIS A 92 15.52 1.00 14.43
C HIS A 92 14.96 2.13 15.32
N ASP A 93 14.86 3.35 14.80
CA ASP A 93 14.43 4.52 15.57
C ASP A 93 12.89 4.64 15.72
N ALA A 94 12.13 3.71 15.13
CA ALA A 94 10.67 3.73 15.13
C ALA A 94 10.05 2.47 15.75
N GLU A 95 10.81 1.74 16.56
CA GLU A 95 10.29 0.59 17.30
C GLU A 95 9.26 1.02 18.35
N THR A 96 8.11 0.35 18.36
CA THR A 96 7.06 0.55 19.35
C THR A 96 7.00 -0.62 20.31
N TYR A 97 7.01 -0.31 21.60
CA TYR A 97 6.93 -1.26 22.70
C TYR A 97 5.58 -1.11 23.40
N VAL A 98 4.78 -2.18 23.40
CA VAL A 98 3.46 -2.21 24.00
C VAL A 98 3.43 -3.24 25.13
N PRO A 99 3.17 -2.86 26.40
CA PRO A 99 3.03 -3.82 27.48
C PRO A 99 2.00 -4.91 27.13
N VAL A 100 2.33 -6.18 27.36
CA VAL A 100 1.39 -7.27 27.04
C VAL A 100 0.12 -7.16 27.88
N LEU A 101 0.27 -6.83 29.16
CA LEU A 101 -0.86 -6.55 30.04
C LEU A 101 -1.26 -5.08 29.89
N LYS A 102 -2.53 -4.83 29.57
CA LYS A 102 -3.13 -3.50 29.60
C LYS A 102 -3.50 -3.14 31.04
N PRO A 103 -2.95 -2.07 31.63
CA PRO A 103 -3.36 -1.64 32.97
C PRO A 103 -4.82 -1.14 32.98
N PRO A 104 -5.50 -1.17 34.14
CA PRO A 104 -6.82 -0.56 34.27
C PRO A 104 -6.73 0.96 34.01
N ASN A 105 -7.82 1.56 33.52
CA ASN A 105 -7.92 3.00 33.20
C ASN A 105 -6.96 3.50 32.10
N HIS A 106 -6.35 2.58 31.33
CA HIS A 106 -5.57 2.92 30.15
C HIS A 106 -6.44 2.88 28.89
N CYS A 107 -6.29 3.90 28.05
CA CYS A 107 -6.83 3.99 26.70
C CYS A 107 -5.67 3.87 25.69
N ARG A 108 -5.64 2.77 24.94
CA ARG A 108 -4.63 2.48 23.91
C ARG A 108 -5.07 3.02 22.56
N ILE A 109 -4.39 4.07 22.11
CA ILE A 109 -4.58 4.70 20.81
C ILE A 109 -3.48 4.19 19.88
N VAL A 110 -3.85 3.62 18.74
CA VAL A 110 -2.89 3.18 17.72
C VAL A 110 -3.02 4.07 16.49
N ILE A 111 -1.90 4.66 16.07
CA ILE A 111 -1.83 5.51 14.89
C ILE A 111 -1.29 4.67 13.71
N LEU A 112 -2.08 4.60 12.65
CA LEU A 112 -1.74 3.93 11.39
C LEU A 112 -1.47 5.00 10.33
N GLY A 113 -0.35 4.90 9.63
CA GLY A 113 -0.10 5.80 8.52
C GLY A 113 1.26 5.73 7.83
N GLY A 114 1.55 6.75 7.03
CA GLY A 114 2.82 6.93 6.33
C GLY A 114 3.82 7.83 7.07
N SER A 115 4.84 8.30 6.35
CA SER A 115 5.83 9.28 6.84
C SER A 115 5.19 10.54 7.43
N ALA A 116 4.09 11.03 6.84
CA ALA A 116 3.38 12.22 7.31
C ALA A 116 2.73 12.02 8.69
N ALA A 117 2.23 10.82 8.99
CA ALA A 117 1.73 10.51 10.33
C ALA A 117 2.87 10.36 11.35
N LEU A 118 3.97 9.74 10.90
CA LEU A 118 5.17 9.52 11.71
C LEU A 118 5.92 10.83 12.04
N GLY A 119 5.76 11.90 11.25
CA GLY A 119 6.40 13.19 11.48
C GLY A 119 7.72 13.40 10.72
N VAL A 120 7.96 12.69 9.62
CA VAL A 120 9.16 12.91 8.77
C VAL A 120 8.92 14.02 7.76
N PRO A 121 9.89 14.93 7.51
CA PRO A 121 11.03 15.42 8.36
C PRO A 121 10.61 16.63 9.24
N PRO A 122 11.41 17.05 10.27
CA PRO A 122 12.81 16.68 10.52
C PRO A 122 13.05 15.61 11.61
N ASP A 123 12.07 15.31 12.47
CA ASP A 123 12.21 14.36 13.59
C ASP A 123 10.84 13.84 14.04
N PHE A 124 10.72 12.53 14.30
CA PHE A 124 9.49 11.89 14.81
C PHE A 124 9.00 12.50 16.14
N ALA A 125 9.88 13.15 16.89
CA ALA A 125 9.56 13.93 18.09
C ALA A 125 8.49 15.00 17.83
N PHE A 126 8.36 15.49 16.59
CA PHE A 126 7.37 16.48 16.17
C PHE A 126 6.09 15.86 15.58
N SER A 127 5.93 14.54 15.66
CA SER A 127 4.69 13.89 15.21
C SER A 127 3.47 14.43 15.95
N PHE A 128 2.33 14.53 15.24
CA PHE A 128 1.08 15.00 15.83
C PHE A 128 0.63 14.13 17.02
N ALA A 129 1.09 12.89 17.10
CA ALA A 129 0.84 11.97 18.20
C ALA A 129 1.24 12.55 19.55
N ARG A 130 2.38 13.25 19.61
CA ARG A 130 2.90 13.85 20.85
C ARG A 130 2.05 15.04 21.28
N ALA A 131 1.66 15.89 20.34
CA ALA A 131 0.73 16.98 20.60
C ALA A 131 -0.63 16.45 21.09
N LEU A 132 -1.16 15.43 20.41
CA LEU A 132 -2.42 14.77 20.78
C LEU A 132 -2.36 14.17 22.19
N GLU A 133 -1.27 13.48 22.53
CA GLU A 133 -1.10 12.88 23.86
C GLU A 133 -1.15 13.93 24.98
N VAL A 134 -0.48 15.08 24.78
CA VAL A 134 -0.51 16.20 25.73
C VAL A 134 -1.93 16.77 25.85
N MET A 135 -2.60 17.01 24.72
CA MET A 135 -3.97 17.54 24.70
C MET A 135 -4.97 16.61 25.42
N LEU A 136 -4.86 15.30 25.21
CA LEU A 136 -5.73 14.31 25.84
C LEU A 136 -5.50 14.22 27.34
N ARG A 137 -4.24 14.22 27.78
CA ARG A 137 -3.86 14.18 29.19
C ARG A 137 -4.37 15.39 29.96
N GLU A 138 -4.24 16.57 29.36
CA GLU A 138 -4.75 17.82 29.96
C GLU A 138 -6.28 17.80 30.06
N ARG A 139 -6.96 17.28 29.04
CA ARG A 139 -8.42 17.28 28.99
C ARG A 139 -9.08 16.20 29.85
N PHE A 140 -8.42 15.05 30.02
CA PHE A 140 -8.96 13.87 30.70
C PHE A 140 -7.93 13.29 31.69
N PRO A 141 -7.70 13.96 32.84
CA PRO A 141 -6.62 13.61 33.78
C PRO A 141 -6.80 12.23 34.45
N GLU A 142 -8.03 11.73 34.55
CA GLU A 142 -8.33 10.42 35.16
C GLU A 142 -8.10 9.23 34.21
N THR A 143 -7.77 9.49 32.94
CA THR A 143 -7.51 8.45 31.92
C THR A 143 -6.06 8.51 31.47
N HIS A 144 -5.37 7.37 31.49
CA HIS A 144 -4.03 7.27 30.93
C HIS A 144 -4.12 6.92 29.44
N PHE A 145 -3.61 7.77 28.57
CA PHE A 145 -3.57 7.50 27.14
C PHE A 145 -2.21 6.94 26.74
N ASP A 146 -2.20 5.70 26.25
CA ASP A 146 -1.04 5.09 25.62
C ASP A 146 -1.14 5.28 24.11
N VAL A 147 -0.32 6.17 23.54
CA VAL A 147 -0.32 6.46 22.09
C VAL A 147 0.80 5.68 21.40
N TYR A 148 0.43 4.72 20.56
CA TYR A 148 1.35 3.84 19.83
C TYR A 148 1.42 4.21 18.36
N MET A 149 2.62 4.53 17.87
CA MET A 149 2.86 4.90 16.49
C MET A 149 3.27 3.69 15.65
N LEU A 150 2.40 3.23 14.75
CA LEU A 150 2.75 2.17 13.79
C LEU A 150 2.99 2.71 12.38
N ALA A 151 2.90 4.04 12.20
CA ALA A 151 3.16 4.68 10.92
C ALA A 151 4.64 4.59 10.55
N GLN A 152 4.91 4.44 9.25
CA GLN A 152 6.27 4.22 8.74
C GLN A 152 6.47 4.88 7.37
N PRO A 153 7.70 5.29 7.00
CA PRO A 153 7.95 5.92 5.71
C PRO A 153 7.61 5.02 4.52
N GLY A 154 7.05 5.60 3.46
CA GLY A 154 6.77 4.89 2.21
C GLY A 154 5.65 3.84 2.26
N VAL A 155 5.04 3.60 3.42
CA VAL A 155 3.96 2.62 3.56
C VAL A 155 2.61 3.19 3.17
N ASN A 156 1.69 2.30 2.79
CA ASN A 156 0.35 2.61 2.33
C ASN A 156 -0.67 1.63 2.94
N SER A 157 -1.90 1.64 2.43
CA SER A 157 -3.04 0.88 2.96
C SER A 157 -2.84 -0.64 2.96
N TYR A 158 -2.06 -1.20 2.03
CA TYR A 158 -1.79 -2.64 2.01
C TYR A 158 -1.00 -3.09 3.24
N VAL A 159 -0.01 -2.28 3.63
CA VAL A 159 0.82 -2.51 4.82
C VAL A 159 -0.02 -2.29 6.08
N MET A 160 -0.72 -1.16 6.14
CA MET A 160 -1.50 -0.77 7.32
C MET A 160 -2.71 -1.66 7.58
N TYR A 161 -3.29 -2.27 6.54
CA TYR A 161 -4.31 -3.30 6.71
C TYR A 161 -3.79 -4.53 7.47
N GLU A 162 -2.62 -5.07 7.08
CA GLU A 162 -2.02 -6.20 7.80
C GLU A 162 -1.55 -5.80 9.20
N ALA A 163 -1.11 -4.55 9.39
CA ALA A 163 -0.78 -4.00 10.71
C ALA A 163 -2.01 -3.92 11.62
N ALA A 164 -3.13 -3.36 11.14
CA ALA A 164 -4.39 -3.26 11.87
C ALA A 164 -4.88 -4.63 12.32
N ARG A 165 -4.83 -5.64 11.44
CA ARG A 165 -5.20 -7.03 11.77
C ARG A 165 -4.35 -7.62 12.90
N ALA A 166 -3.07 -7.26 12.97
CA ALA A 166 -2.18 -7.72 14.04
C ALA A 166 -2.46 -7.02 15.39
N CYS A 167 -3.08 -5.84 15.37
CA CYS A 167 -3.30 -5.01 16.55
C CYS A 167 -4.29 -5.58 17.56
N ARG A 168 -5.13 -6.56 17.19
CA ARG A 168 -5.99 -7.27 18.17
C ARG A 168 -5.19 -7.81 19.37
N ARG A 169 -3.91 -8.17 19.17
CA ARG A 169 -3.03 -8.67 20.25
C ARG A 169 -2.66 -7.62 21.29
N ILE A 170 -2.75 -6.34 20.95
CA ILE A 170 -2.37 -5.22 21.82
C ILE A 170 -3.58 -4.50 22.43
N GLN A 171 -4.80 -5.03 22.25
CA GLN A 171 -6.03 -4.53 22.90
C GLN A 171 -6.24 -3.00 22.74
N PRO A 172 -6.24 -2.49 21.50
CA PRO A 172 -6.48 -1.07 21.22
C PRO A 172 -7.90 -0.66 21.59
N ASP A 173 -8.09 0.61 21.95
CA ASP A 173 -9.42 1.23 22.13
C ASP A 173 -9.77 2.16 20.96
N LEU A 174 -8.76 2.73 20.29
CA LEU A 174 -8.94 3.64 19.18
C LEU A 174 -7.84 3.45 18.14
N PHE A 175 -8.24 3.39 16.87
CA PHE A 175 -7.35 3.60 15.73
C PHE A 175 -7.51 5.01 15.17
N ILE A 176 -6.38 5.68 14.93
CA ILE A 176 -6.33 6.91 14.14
C ILE A 176 -5.62 6.57 12.83
N VAL A 177 -6.32 6.75 11.72
CA VAL A 177 -5.83 6.40 10.38
C VAL A 177 -5.54 7.69 9.62
N TYR A 178 -4.26 8.00 9.45
CA TYR A 178 -3.77 9.16 8.71
C TYR A 178 -2.86 8.70 7.56
N MET A 179 -3.46 8.38 6.41
CA MET A 179 -2.74 7.86 5.26
C MET A 179 -3.47 8.10 3.94
N GLY A 180 -2.73 8.04 2.85
CA GLY A 180 -3.22 8.17 1.47
C GLY A 180 -2.13 8.61 0.49
N ASN A 181 -1.10 9.31 0.98
CA ASN A 181 -0.02 9.86 0.14
C ASN A 181 0.69 8.82 -0.71
N ASN A 182 0.82 7.59 -0.21
CA ASN A 182 1.63 6.54 -0.83
C ASN A 182 0.79 5.48 -1.56
N GLU A 183 -0.51 5.70 -1.81
CA GLU A 183 -1.33 4.71 -2.53
C GLU A 183 -0.88 4.55 -4.00
N VAL A 184 -0.33 5.61 -4.59
CA VAL A 184 0.14 5.62 -5.98
C VAL A 184 1.53 5.00 -6.12
N ASN A 185 2.50 5.46 -5.33
CA ASN A 185 3.92 5.11 -5.43
C ASN A 185 4.40 4.06 -4.41
N GLY A 186 3.58 3.74 -3.40
CA GLY A 186 3.89 2.74 -2.38
C GLY A 186 3.75 1.30 -2.91
N PRO A 187 3.94 0.30 -2.02
CA PRO A 187 3.94 -1.10 -2.41
C PRO A 187 2.57 -1.48 -3.00
N PHE A 188 2.60 -2.21 -4.12
CA PHE A 188 1.41 -2.58 -4.90
C PHE A 188 0.58 -1.38 -5.42
N GLY A 189 1.16 -0.18 -5.45
CA GLY A 189 0.54 1.03 -6.00
C GLY A 189 0.41 1.02 -7.53
N ALA A 190 -0.03 2.15 -8.08
CA ALA A 190 -0.21 2.31 -9.53
C ALA A 190 1.12 2.38 -10.29
N THR A 191 2.19 2.89 -9.68
CA THR A 191 3.52 2.96 -10.34
C THR A 191 4.24 1.61 -10.36
N VAL A 192 3.80 0.64 -9.55
CA VAL A 192 4.36 -0.72 -9.53
C VAL A 192 3.94 -1.46 -10.80
N GLN A 193 4.92 -1.82 -11.62
CA GLN A 193 4.73 -2.62 -12.83
C GLN A 193 4.85 -4.11 -12.50
N GLU A 194 3.84 -4.88 -12.87
CA GLU A 194 3.87 -6.34 -12.85
C GLU A 194 3.61 -6.83 -14.27
N ALA A 195 4.23 -7.96 -14.66
CA ALA A 195 4.14 -8.47 -16.03
C ALA A 195 2.68 -8.80 -16.46
N ASN A 196 1.79 -9.05 -15.51
CA ASN A 196 0.38 -9.30 -15.80
C ASN A 196 -0.56 -8.58 -14.81
N PRO A 197 -1.67 -7.96 -15.27
CA PRO A 197 -2.60 -7.22 -14.40
C PRO A 197 -3.23 -8.04 -13.26
N TRP A 198 -3.49 -9.34 -13.48
CA TRP A 198 -4.10 -10.20 -12.46
C TRP A 198 -3.21 -10.39 -11.21
N GLN A 199 -1.89 -10.21 -11.36
CA GLN A 199 -0.91 -10.25 -10.24
C GLN A 199 -1.14 -9.12 -9.23
N MET A 200 -1.83 -8.07 -9.68
CA MET A 200 -2.22 -6.91 -8.90
C MET A 200 -3.67 -6.99 -8.42
N SER A 201 -4.29 -8.17 -8.42
CA SER A 201 -5.59 -8.35 -7.77
C SER A 201 -5.44 -8.41 -6.25
N LEU A 202 -6.34 -7.77 -5.51
CA LEU A 202 -6.26 -7.69 -4.05
C LEU A 202 -6.20 -9.06 -3.34
N PRO A 203 -6.98 -10.09 -3.74
CA PRO A 203 -6.89 -11.41 -3.13
C PRO A 203 -5.52 -12.06 -3.32
N LEU A 204 -4.93 -11.93 -4.51
CA LEU A 204 -3.62 -12.50 -4.80
C LEU A 204 -2.50 -11.75 -4.07
N ILE A 205 -2.58 -10.42 -3.97
CA ILE A 205 -1.65 -9.63 -3.15
C ILE A 205 -1.67 -10.13 -1.70
N ARG A 206 -2.86 -10.25 -1.09
CA ARG A 206 -3.02 -10.77 0.28
C ARG A 206 -2.49 -12.20 0.42
N PHE A 207 -2.73 -13.05 -0.57
CA PHE A 207 -2.20 -14.42 -0.60
C PHE A 207 -0.66 -14.44 -0.66
N ARG A 208 -0.05 -13.65 -1.56
CA ARG A 208 1.41 -13.50 -1.68
C ARG A 208 2.04 -13.02 -0.38
N ILE A 209 1.42 -12.06 0.30
CA ILE A 209 1.90 -11.58 1.61
C ILE A 209 1.90 -12.72 2.63
N ARG A 210 0.82 -13.49 2.74
CA ARG A 210 0.73 -14.62 3.69
C ARG A 210 1.74 -15.72 3.40
N LEU A 211 2.02 -16.01 2.13
CA LEU A 211 3.01 -17.01 1.77
C LEU A 211 4.41 -16.67 2.29
N ARG A 212 4.74 -15.37 2.49
CA ARG A 212 6.07 -14.96 2.97
C ARG A 212 6.36 -15.35 4.43
N GLU A 213 5.36 -15.74 5.20
CA GLU A 213 5.57 -16.30 6.55
C GLU A 213 6.14 -17.73 6.50
N LEU A 214 5.98 -18.45 5.38
CA LEU A 214 6.47 -19.81 5.22
C LEU A 214 8.00 -19.82 5.03
N ARG A 215 8.67 -20.74 5.72
CA ARG A 215 10.11 -20.97 5.57
C ARG A 215 10.46 -21.52 4.20
N LEU A 216 9.60 -22.34 3.62
CA LEU A 216 9.74 -22.79 2.24
C LEU A 216 9.72 -21.63 1.25
N ALA A 217 8.84 -20.64 1.45
CA ALA A 217 8.81 -19.46 0.60
C ALA A 217 10.07 -18.61 0.76
N GLN A 218 10.58 -18.46 1.99
CA GLN A 218 11.84 -17.76 2.26
C GLN A 218 13.05 -18.50 1.66
N LEU A 219 13.04 -19.83 1.67
CA LEU A 219 14.06 -20.67 1.04
C LEU A 219 14.03 -20.49 -0.49
N ALA A 220 12.84 -20.56 -1.10
CA ALA A 220 12.65 -20.45 -2.53
C ALA A 220 12.93 -19.04 -3.09
N ALA A 221 12.60 -18.00 -2.33
CA ALA A 221 12.92 -16.62 -2.70
C ALA A 221 14.44 -16.35 -2.71
N GLY A 222 15.26 -17.22 -2.10
CA GLY A 222 16.63 -16.89 -1.74
C GLY A 222 16.69 -15.61 -0.88
N ARG A 223 17.84 -14.96 -0.75
CA ARG A 223 17.91 -13.58 -0.22
C ARG A 223 17.32 -12.54 -1.21
N GLY A 224 16.38 -12.95 -2.06
CA GLY A 224 15.73 -12.17 -3.09
C GLY A 224 14.86 -11.07 -2.48
N ARG A 225 15.38 -9.86 -2.60
CA ARG A 225 14.82 -8.61 -2.15
C ARG A 225 13.83 -8.09 -3.21
N VAL A 226 12.56 -7.82 -2.86
CA VAL A 226 11.63 -7.04 -3.71
C VAL A 226 12.11 -5.59 -3.78
N PRO A 227 12.63 -5.09 -4.91
CA PRO A 227 13.21 -3.75 -4.96
C PRO A 227 12.22 -2.70 -4.42
N TRP A 228 12.59 -2.02 -3.33
CA TRP A 228 11.91 -0.77 -3.01
C TRP A 228 12.38 0.23 -4.05
N HIS A 229 11.43 0.76 -4.79
CA HIS A 229 11.71 1.86 -5.68
C HIS A 229 11.61 3.10 -4.79
N ALA A 230 12.74 3.77 -4.58
CA ALA A 230 12.75 5.08 -3.93
C ALA A 230 11.76 6.02 -4.63
N PRO A 231 11.33 7.14 -4.03
CA PRO A 231 10.63 8.18 -4.79
C PRO A 231 11.48 8.46 -6.03
N LEU A 232 10.96 8.03 -7.18
CA LEU A 232 11.74 7.92 -8.40
C LEU A 232 11.97 9.33 -8.92
N GLU A 233 13.23 9.74 -8.99
CA GLU A 233 13.65 10.94 -9.75
C GLU A 233 13.44 10.74 -11.26
N ASP A 234 13.05 9.54 -11.69
CA ASP A 234 12.72 9.24 -13.08
C ASP A 234 11.31 9.71 -13.46
N ARG A 235 11.24 10.66 -14.39
CA ARG A 235 9.99 11.19 -14.94
C ARG A 235 9.08 10.12 -15.55
N HIS A 236 9.64 8.99 -16.00
CA HIS A 236 8.89 7.86 -16.57
C HIS A 236 8.08 7.05 -15.54
N THR A 237 8.15 7.42 -14.26
CA THR A 237 7.49 6.68 -13.18
C THR A 237 6.29 7.41 -12.60
N TYR A 238 6.12 8.68 -12.94
CA TYR A 238 4.88 9.41 -12.67
C TYR A 238 3.79 8.94 -13.62
N ILE A 239 2.56 9.03 -13.14
CA ILE A 239 1.37 8.66 -13.89
C ILE A 239 0.45 9.87 -13.96
N GLY A 240 -0.14 10.09 -15.14
CA GLY A 240 -1.12 11.15 -15.33
C GLY A 240 -2.42 10.87 -14.57
N HIS A 241 -3.22 11.93 -14.39
CA HIS A 241 -4.50 11.86 -13.68
C HIS A 241 -5.52 10.90 -14.33
N ASP A 242 -5.41 10.66 -15.65
CA ASP A 242 -6.27 9.75 -16.40
C ASP A 242 -5.75 8.30 -16.47
N ASP A 243 -4.62 7.99 -15.82
CA ASP A 243 -4.05 6.65 -15.89
C ASP A 243 -5.03 5.61 -15.31
N PRO A 244 -5.42 4.57 -16.07
CA PRO A 244 -6.42 3.59 -15.62
C PRO A 244 -5.99 2.81 -14.38
N ARG A 245 -4.69 2.77 -14.06
CA ARG A 245 -4.17 2.15 -12.84
C ARG A 245 -4.63 2.89 -11.58
N LEU A 246 -4.96 4.18 -11.67
CA LEU A 246 -5.47 4.96 -10.54
C LEU A 246 -6.81 4.43 -10.05
N ARG A 247 -7.73 4.03 -10.94
CA ARG A 247 -9.03 3.44 -10.54
C ARG A 247 -8.86 2.16 -9.73
N ARG A 248 -7.88 1.32 -10.10
CA ARG A 248 -7.53 0.12 -9.32
C ARG A 248 -7.02 0.53 -7.93
N THR A 249 -6.12 1.51 -7.87
CA THR A 249 -5.59 2.03 -6.61
C THR A 249 -6.70 2.56 -5.69
N GLU A 250 -7.63 3.37 -6.21
CA GLU A 250 -8.79 3.87 -5.45
C GLU A 250 -9.65 2.72 -4.91
N THR A 251 -9.96 1.75 -5.77
CA THR A 251 -10.76 0.58 -5.38
C THR A 251 -10.06 -0.22 -4.27
N HIS A 252 -8.76 -0.46 -4.41
CA HIS A 252 -7.96 -1.19 -3.43
C HIS A 252 -7.83 -0.43 -2.12
N TYR A 253 -7.61 0.88 -2.19
CA TYR A 253 -7.52 1.75 -1.03
C TYR A 253 -8.82 1.71 -0.23
N ALA A 254 -9.98 1.88 -0.88
CA ALA A 254 -11.29 1.77 -0.24
C ALA A 254 -11.49 0.41 0.45
N ARG A 255 -11.15 -0.70 -0.24
CA ARG A 255 -11.24 -2.05 0.34
C ARG A 255 -10.28 -2.30 1.51
N ASN A 256 -9.11 -1.67 1.50
CA ASN A 256 -8.18 -1.76 2.62
C ASN A 256 -8.63 -0.91 3.81
N LEU A 257 -9.24 0.26 3.59
CA LEU A 257 -9.87 1.06 4.65
C LEU A 257 -11.02 0.31 5.31
N GLU A 258 -11.90 -0.32 4.52
CA GLU A 258 -12.96 -1.22 5.01
C GLU A 258 -12.36 -2.35 5.86
N GLY A 259 -11.31 -3.00 5.37
CA GLY A 259 -10.62 -4.06 6.11
C GLY A 259 -9.95 -3.59 7.41
N ILE A 260 -9.46 -2.35 7.47
CA ILE A 260 -8.93 -1.74 8.70
C ILE A 260 -10.06 -1.50 9.70
N LEU A 261 -11.21 -1.01 9.24
CA LEU A 261 -12.40 -0.82 10.07
C LEU A 261 -12.90 -2.14 10.64
N GLU A 262 -12.93 -3.21 9.84
CA GLU A 262 -13.26 -4.56 10.30
C GLU A 262 -12.25 -5.07 11.34
N ALA A 263 -10.95 -4.91 11.09
CA ALA A 263 -9.91 -5.30 12.04
C ALA A 263 -10.00 -4.55 13.37
N ALA A 264 -10.42 -3.28 13.35
CA ALA A 264 -10.66 -2.50 14.55
C ALA A 264 -11.86 -3.01 15.34
N ARG A 265 -12.98 -3.28 14.66
CA ARG A 265 -14.19 -3.86 15.26
C ARG A 265 -13.90 -5.21 15.90
N ASP A 266 -13.15 -6.06 15.22
CA ASP A 266 -12.69 -7.36 15.74
C ASP A 266 -11.79 -7.25 16.98
N ALA A 267 -11.10 -6.12 17.12
CA ALA A 267 -10.30 -5.78 18.30
C ALA A 267 -11.10 -5.07 19.40
N GLY A 268 -12.36 -4.68 19.14
CA GLY A 268 -13.18 -3.88 20.06
C GLY A 268 -12.82 -2.38 20.07
N ALA A 269 -12.10 -1.88 19.06
CA ALA A 269 -11.65 -0.50 18.98
C ALA A 269 -12.56 0.37 18.09
N ALA A 270 -12.64 1.65 18.43
CA ALA A 270 -13.17 2.70 17.55
C ALA A 270 -12.16 3.05 16.45
N VAL A 271 -12.61 3.72 15.39
CA VAL A 271 -11.75 4.19 14.29
C VAL A 271 -12.06 5.65 13.95
N LEU A 272 -11.01 6.44 13.84
CA LEU A 272 -11.03 7.80 13.31
C LEU A 272 -10.23 7.81 11.99
N PHE A 273 -10.92 8.03 10.88
CA PHE A 273 -10.28 8.28 9.59
C PHE A 273 -10.02 9.79 9.45
N CYS A 274 -8.78 10.14 9.16
CA CYS A 274 -8.35 11.51 8.96
C CYS A 274 -8.05 11.78 7.48
N THR A 275 -8.47 12.95 7.00
CA THR A 275 -7.98 13.46 5.71
C THR A 275 -6.51 13.86 5.85
N VAL A 276 -5.73 13.60 4.80
CA VAL A 276 -4.31 13.97 4.74
C VAL A 276 -4.18 15.44 4.36
N GLY A 277 -3.33 16.18 5.08
CA GLY A 277 -2.96 17.54 4.71
C GLY A 277 -2.07 17.60 3.47
N CYS A 278 -2.38 18.50 2.53
CA CYS A 278 -1.55 18.82 1.37
C CYS A 278 -1.16 20.30 1.40
N ASN A 279 0.13 20.60 1.22
CA ASN A 279 0.58 21.98 1.07
C ASN A 279 0.40 22.43 -0.39
N LEU A 280 -0.82 22.82 -0.76
CA LEU A 280 -1.13 23.32 -2.10
C LEU A 280 -0.45 24.67 -2.42
N ARG A 281 0.00 25.40 -1.39
CA ARG A 281 0.59 26.73 -1.53
C ARG A 281 2.04 26.68 -1.98
N ASP A 282 2.85 25.86 -1.31
CA ASP A 282 4.31 25.88 -1.46
C ASP A 282 4.89 24.56 -2.00
N CYS A 283 4.08 23.51 -2.17
CA CYS A 283 4.53 22.25 -2.77
C CYS A 283 4.14 22.20 -4.24
N ALA A 284 5.08 22.58 -5.12
CA ALA A 284 4.90 22.47 -6.56
C ALA A 284 4.68 21.00 -6.97
N PRO A 285 3.89 20.74 -8.03
CA PRO A 285 3.70 19.38 -8.53
C PRO A 285 5.04 18.80 -9.01
N MET A 286 5.28 17.51 -8.71
CA MET A 286 6.51 16.81 -9.11
C MET A 286 6.58 16.50 -10.60
N ALA A 287 5.42 16.36 -11.24
CA ALA A 287 5.26 16.14 -12.67
C ALA A 287 3.94 16.74 -13.14
N SER A 288 3.91 17.12 -14.42
CA SER A 288 2.73 17.63 -15.10
C SER A 288 2.58 16.89 -16.42
N PHE A 289 1.33 16.64 -16.80
CA PHE A 289 0.99 15.91 -18.01
C PHE A 289 -0.09 16.68 -18.75
N HIS A 290 -0.02 16.65 -20.07
CA HIS A 290 -1.12 17.07 -20.92
C HIS A 290 -2.14 15.96 -21.09
N ARG A 291 -3.37 16.33 -21.47
CA ARG A 291 -4.37 15.36 -21.93
C ARG A 291 -3.86 14.59 -23.15
N ALA A 292 -4.21 13.30 -23.23
CA ALA A 292 -3.67 12.40 -24.24
C ALA A 292 -4.12 12.71 -25.69
N ASP A 293 -5.22 13.45 -25.84
CA ASP A 293 -5.84 13.82 -27.11
C ASP A 293 -5.50 15.25 -27.57
N LEU A 294 -4.53 15.91 -26.92
CA LEU A 294 -4.07 17.25 -27.31
C LEU A 294 -3.35 17.20 -28.67
N SER A 295 -3.82 17.99 -29.65
CA SER A 295 -3.19 18.06 -30.96
C SER A 295 -1.83 18.78 -30.89
N PRO A 296 -0.88 18.52 -31.80
CA PRO A 296 0.39 19.25 -31.83
C PRO A 296 0.24 20.76 -32.00
N GLU A 297 -0.76 21.22 -32.76
CA GLU A 297 -1.06 22.64 -32.98
C GLU A 297 -1.63 23.29 -31.71
N ASP A 298 -2.54 22.60 -31.02
CA ASP A 298 -3.05 23.06 -29.73
C ASP A 298 -1.94 23.09 -28.67
N LEU A 299 -1.03 22.10 -28.67
CA LEU A 299 0.11 22.06 -27.76
C LEU A 299 1.05 23.24 -27.99
N GLU A 300 1.38 23.58 -29.24
CA GLU A 300 2.20 24.75 -29.57
C GLU A 300 1.52 26.04 -29.11
N THR A 301 0.22 26.17 -29.35
CA THR A 301 -0.56 27.34 -28.91
C THR A 301 -0.66 27.43 -27.38
N TRP A 302 -0.83 26.29 -26.71
CA TRP A 302 -0.82 26.20 -25.25
C TRP A 302 0.53 26.63 -24.69
N GLU A 303 1.63 26.18 -25.29
CA GLU A 303 2.99 26.50 -24.86
C GLU A 303 3.29 27.99 -25.02
N ASP A 304 2.86 28.65 -26.10
CA ASP A 304 2.97 30.11 -26.25
C ASP A 304 2.28 30.84 -25.09
N HIS A 305 1.02 30.49 -24.81
CA HIS A 305 0.27 31.09 -23.70
C HIS A 305 0.91 30.81 -22.34
N TYR A 306 1.40 29.59 -22.13
CA TYR A 306 2.07 29.20 -20.90
C TYR A 306 3.37 29.99 -20.69
N GLN A 307 4.24 30.07 -21.70
CA GLN A 307 5.50 30.81 -21.64
C GLN A 307 5.29 32.31 -21.46
N ARG A 308 4.26 32.90 -22.10
CA ARG A 308 3.86 34.28 -21.83
C ARG A 308 3.41 34.49 -20.39
N GLY A 309 2.65 33.52 -19.83
CA GLY A 309 2.28 33.53 -18.43
C GLY A 309 3.50 33.48 -17.50
N VAL A 310 4.48 32.63 -17.80
CA VAL A 310 5.75 32.53 -17.07
C VAL A 310 6.51 33.86 -17.12
N PHE A 311 6.64 34.46 -18.31
CA PHE A 311 7.28 35.77 -18.47
C PHE A 311 6.59 36.85 -17.62
N PHE A 312 5.27 36.97 -17.70
CA PHE A 312 4.54 37.94 -16.88
C PHE A 312 4.63 37.65 -15.38
N GLN A 313 4.70 36.38 -14.99
CA GLN A 313 4.87 35.98 -13.60
C GLN A 313 6.25 36.41 -13.06
N GLU A 314 7.30 36.25 -13.86
CA GLU A 314 8.68 36.66 -13.52
C GLU A 314 8.82 38.18 -13.39
N GLU A 315 8.09 38.93 -14.23
CA GLU A 315 8.00 40.40 -14.18
C GLU A 315 7.00 40.93 -13.13
N GLU A 316 6.47 40.05 -12.27
CA GLU A 316 5.46 40.37 -11.23
C GLU A 316 4.17 41.03 -11.79
N GLN A 317 3.90 40.86 -13.08
CA GLN A 317 2.67 41.31 -13.74
C GLN A 317 1.56 40.28 -13.54
N TRP A 318 1.14 40.10 -12.28
CA TRP A 318 0.28 39.00 -11.85
C TRP A 318 -1.03 38.89 -12.64
N GLN A 319 -1.69 40.01 -12.95
CA GLN A 319 -2.93 40.03 -13.73
C GLN A 319 -2.69 39.53 -15.16
N ASN A 320 -1.60 39.95 -15.79
CA ASN A 320 -1.25 39.52 -17.15
C ASN A 320 -0.83 38.04 -17.16
N ALA A 321 -0.12 37.59 -16.13
CA ALA A 321 0.24 36.19 -15.95
C ALA A 321 -1.00 35.30 -15.84
N VAL A 322 -1.96 35.67 -14.98
CA VAL A 322 -3.23 34.92 -14.84
C VAL A 322 -4.00 34.92 -16.16
N ALA A 323 -4.10 36.04 -16.87
CA ALA A 323 -4.82 36.09 -18.15
C ALA A 323 -4.18 35.18 -19.22
N ALA A 324 -2.85 35.12 -19.28
CA ALA A 324 -2.12 34.22 -20.17
C ALA A 324 -2.30 32.74 -19.76
N TYR A 325 -2.21 32.44 -18.47
CA TYR A 325 -2.47 31.10 -17.96
C TYR A 325 -3.93 30.65 -18.15
N GLU A 326 -4.91 31.53 -18.01
CA GLU A 326 -6.31 31.24 -18.35
C GLU A 326 -6.48 30.96 -19.85
N ALA A 327 -5.66 31.57 -20.71
CA ALA A 327 -5.64 31.25 -22.14
C ALA A 327 -5.07 29.86 -22.42
N ALA A 328 -3.97 29.49 -21.76
CA ALA A 328 -3.45 28.12 -21.80
C ALA A 328 -4.49 27.11 -21.25
N ALA A 329 -5.13 27.41 -20.12
CA ALA A 329 -6.12 26.53 -19.49
C ALA A 329 -7.36 26.29 -20.37
N ARG A 330 -7.75 27.25 -21.23
CA ARG A 330 -8.83 27.02 -22.21
C ARG A 330 -8.50 25.94 -23.24
N ILE A 331 -7.22 25.70 -23.50
CA ILE A 331 -6.74 24.65 -24.40
C ILE A 331 -6.58 23.34 -23.62
N ASP A 332 -5.83 23.35 -22.52
CA ASP A 332 -5.63 22.20 -21.64
C ASP A 332 -5.46 22.67 -20.18
N ASP A 333 -6.39 22.25 -19.34
CA ASP A 333 -6.48 22.63 -17.94
C ASP A 333 -6.04 21.51 -16.98
N THR A 334 -5.50 20.42 -17.53
CA THR A 334 -5.06 19.22 -16.79
C THR A 334 -3.60 19.29 -16.34
N HIS A 335 -2.81 20.21 -16.92
CA HIS A 335 -1.40 20.39 -16.59
C HIS A 335 -1.22 20.95 -15.17
N ALA A 336 -0.71 20.13 -14.25
CA ALA A 336 -0.67 20.45 -12.82
C ALA A 336 0.12 21.73 -12.48
N GLU A 337 1.26 21.96 -13.14
CA GLU A 337 2.07 23.16 -12.90
C GLU A 337 1.36 24.45 -13.34
N LEU A 338 0.50 24.37 -14.38
CA LEU A 338 -0.30 25.53 -14.82
C LEU A 338 -1.22 25.97 -13.68
N ARG A 339 -1.94 25.03 -13.07
CA ARG A 339 -2.81 25.31 -11.90
C ARG A 339 -2.01 25.89 -10.74
N PHE A 340 -0.90 25.26 -10.39
CA PHE A 340 -0.04 25.74 -9.29
C PHE A 340 0.42 27.18 -9.51
N ARG A 341 0.87 27.53 -10.73
CA ARG A 341 1.29 28.89 -11.08
C ARG A 341 0.15 29.90 -11.04
N MET A 342 -1.03 29.54 -11.55
CA MET A 342 -2.23 30.37 -11.43
C MET A 342 -2.57 30.66 -9.96
N GLY A 343 -2.59 29.63 -9.12
CA GLY A 343 -2.83 29.77 -7.68
C GLY A 343 -1.83 30.71 -7.01
N ARG A 344 -0.54 30.60 -7.35
CA ARG A 344 0.50 31.51 -6.83
C ARG A 344 0.30 32.95 -7.28
N CYS A 345 -0.04 33.20 -8.54
CA CYS A 345 -0.29 34.56 -9.04
C CYS A 345 -1.53 35.17 -8.35
N LEU A 346 -2.60 34.40 -8.17
CA LEU A 346 -3.80 34.83 -7.47
C LEU A 346 -3.52 35.16 -5.99
N LEU A 347 -2.70 34.35 -5.31
CA LEU A 347 -2.25 34.66 -3.95
C LEU A 347 -1.43 35.94 -3.88
N ALA A 348 -0.53 36.19 -4.85
CA ALA A 348 0.26 37.42 -4.91
C ALA A 348 -0.62 38.67 -5.06
N MET A 349 -1.79 38.54 -5.71
CA MET A 349 -2.80 39.60 -5.81
C MET A 349 -3.73 39.70 -4.59
N GLY A 350 -3.57 38.83 -3.58
CA GLY A 350 -4.44 38.78 -2.40
C GLY A 350 -5.77 38.04 -2.61
N ASP A 351 -5.96 37.38 -3.75
CA ASP A 351 -7.19 36.64 -4.07
C ASP A 351 -7.10 35.17 -3.63
N ALA A 352 -7.13 34.95 -2.33
CA ALA A 352 -7.04 33.62 -1.74
C ALA A 352 -8.25 32.71 -2.09
N ALA A 353 -9.40 33.30 -2.41
CA ALA A 353 -10.61 32.57 -2.76
C ALA A 353 -10.47 31.91 -4.13
N ARG A 354 -10.05 32.67 -5.16
CA ARG A 354 -9.77 32.11 -6.48
C ARG A 354 -8.55 31.22 -6.47
N ALA A 355 -7.51 31.57 -5.71
CA ALA A 355 -6.31 30.75 -5.62
C ALA A 355 -6.60 29.31 -5.15
N ARG A 356 -7.54 29.12 -4.21
CA ARG A 356 -7.91 27.80 -3.68
C ARG A 356 -8.58 26.89 -4.71
N ALA A 357 -9.13 27.44 -5.80
CA ALA A 357 -9.73 26.66 -6.88
C ALA A 357 -8.68 26.05 -7.83
N HIS A 358 -7.41 26.40 -7.65
CA HIS A 358 -6.25 25.86 -8.36
C HIS A 358 -5.35 25.09 -7.39
#